data_AF-A0A5J2ECT4-F1
#
_entry.id   AF-A0A5J2ECT4-F1
#
_cell.length_a   1.000
_cell.length_b   1.000
_cell.length_c   1.000
_cell.angle_alpha   90.00
_cell.angle_beta   90.00
_cell.angle_gamma   90.00
#
_symmetry.space_group_name_H-M   'P 1'
#
loop_
_entity.id
_entity.type
_entity.pdbx_description
1 polymer ?
#
loop_
_entity_poly.entity_id
_entity_poly.type
_entity_poly.pdbx_seq_one_letter_code
_entity_poly.pdbx_strand_id
1 'polypeptide(L)'
;MKHGIKALLITLSLTCAGMAHSALAATPVAKNAAVETKADTPSSSSAKAALPAKASDDEGTRVSINTASAEDLARVMNGVGLKKAQAIVSYREEYGPFKTVDDLKQVPGMGSALVERNLAVLTL
;
A
#
# COMPACT_ATOMS: atom_id res chain seq x y z
N MET A 1 1.76 -7.06 -56.63
CA MET A 1 1.90 -8.54 -56.69
C MET A 1 3.26 -8.96 -56.14
N LYS A 2 3.33 -9.39 -54.87
CA LYS A 2 4.30 -10.37 -54.31
C LYS A 2 3.75 -10.85 -52.96
N HIS A 3 2.91 -11.88 -52.96
CA HIS A 3 2.48 -12.57 -51.73
C HIS A 3 3.49 -13.68 -51.41
N GLY A 4 3.81 -13.89 -50.14
CA GLY A 4 4.76 -14.92 -49.71
C GLY A 4 4.47 -15.37 -48.29
N ILE A 5 3.69 -16.45 -48.20
CA ILE A 5 3.26 -17.18 -47.01
C ILE A 5 4.45 -17.68 -46.18
N LYS A 6 4.40 -17.42 -44.86
CA LYS A 6 5.10 -18.16 -43.80
C LYS A 6 4.15 -18.20 -42.60
N ALA A 7 3.09 -19.02 -42.60
CA ALA A 7 3.11 -20.41 -42.13
C ALA A 7 4.01 -20.62 -40.90
N LEU A 8 3.45 -20.55 -39.68
CA LEU A 8 3.85 -21.44 -38.59
C LEU A 8 2.80 -21.49 -37.46
N LEU A 9 1.94 -22.52 -37.53
CA LEU A 9 1.42 -23.34 -36.43
C LEU A 9 0.42 -22.73 -35.44
N ILE A 10 -0.86 -22.77 -35.85
CA ILE A 10 -2.03 -22.90 -34.99
C ILE A 10 -2.38 -24.38 -34.94
N THR A 11 -1.88 -25.12 -33.94
CA THR A 11 -2.38 -26.47 -33.58
C THR A 11 -1.93 -26.82 -32.16
N LEU A 12 -2.77 -26.59 -31.15
CA LEU A 12 -2.82 -27.51 -30.00
C LEU A 12 -4.18 -27.44 -29.33
N SER A 13 -5.15 -28.06 -29.98
CA SER A 13 -6.34 -28.60 -29.34
C SER A 13 -5.95 -29.91 -28.65
N LEU A 14 -6.06 -30.00 -27.32
CA LEU A 14 -6.34 -31.29 -26.68
C LEU A 14 -7.11 -31.13 -25.37
N THR A 15 -8.43 -31.24 -25.53
CA THR A 15 -9.40 -31.62 -24.52
C THR A 15 -9.05 -32.98 -23.89
N CYS A 16 -9.10 -33.10 -22.56
CA CYS A 16 -9.49 -34.35 -21.90
C CYS A 16 -9.95 -34.13 -20.45
N ALA A 17 -10.97 -34.89 -20.07
CA ALA A 17 -11.73 -35.00 -18.83
C ALA A 17 -10.88 -34.98 -17.53
N GLY A 18 -11.35 -34.58 -16.35
CA GLY A 18 -12.67 -34.73 -15.72
C GLY A 18 -12.48 -35.52 -14.42
N MET A 19 -13.03 -35.06 -13.29
CA MET A 19 -13.44 -35.93 -12.17
C MET A 19 -14.34 -35.13 -11.24
N ALA A 20 -15.60 -35.57 -11.15
CA ALA A 20 -16.57 -35.13 -10.18
C ALA A 20 -16.45 -35.95 -8.87
N HIS A 21 -17.16 -35.48 -7.85
CA HIS A 21 -17.48 -36.12 -6.55
C HIS A 21 -16.36 -36.00 -5.49
N SER A 22 -16.63 -35.81 -4.19
CA SER A 22 -17.86 -36.01 -3.44
C SER A 22 -17.83 -35.24 -2.11
N ALA A 23 -19.03 -34.99 -1.59
CA ALA A 23 -19.31 -34.45 -0.27
C ALA A 23 -18.81 -35.35 0.87
N LEU A 24 -18.40 -34.75 1.99
CA LEU A 24 -18.55 -35.31 3.33
C LEU A 24 -18.77 -34.18 4.35
N ALA A 25 -19.89 -34.29 5.06
CA ALA A 25 -20.24 -33.53 6.24
C ALA A 25 -19.36 -33.90 7.45
N ALA A 26 -19.21 -32.98 8.41
CA ALA A 26 -19.40 -33.22 9.85
C ALA A 26 -18.80 -32.07 10.68
N THR A 27 -19.63 -31.46 11.52
CA THR A 27 -19.21 -30.79 12.76
C THR A 27 -18.61 -31.82 13.73
N PRO A 28 -17.73 -31.41 14.65
CA PRO A 28 -18.19 -31.40 16.04
C PRO A 28 -17.54 -30.33 16.95
N VAL A 29 -18.34 -29.87 17.93
CA VAL A 29 -18.01 -29.74 19.38
C VAL A 29 -16.77 -28.91 19.77
N ALA A 30 -16.93 -27.67 20.26
CA ALA A 30 -17.14 -27.28 21.66
C ALA A 30 -15.88 -27.12 22.56
N LYS A 31 -16.01 -26.12 23.44
CA LYS A 31 -15.49 -26.04 24.83
C LYS A 31 -14.07 -25.47 25.04
N ASN A 32 -14.09 -24.27 25.62
CA ASN A 32 -13.03 -23.57 26.35
C ASN A 32 -12.25 -24.42 27.37
N ALA A 33 -11.09 -23.85 27.74
CA ALA A 33 -10.25 -24.07 28.93
C ALA A 33 -9.19 -25.17 28.73
N ALA A 34 -7.92 -25.04 29.15
CA ALA A 34 -7.25 -24.10 30.05
C ALA A 34 -5.72 -24.32 29.86
N VAL A 35 -4.89 -23.25 29.92
CA VAL A 35 -3.85 -23.02 30.97
C VAL A 35 -2.52 -23.76 30.68
N GLU A 36 -1.31 -23.16 30.68
CA GLU A 36 -0.58 -22.43 31.73
C GLU A 36 0.68 -21.80 31.08
N THR A 37 0.97 -20.49 31.13
CA THR A 37 1.56 -19.65 32.19
C THR A 37 3.07 -19.84 32.47
N LYS A 38 3.77 -18.69 32.56
CA LYS A 38 5.02 -18.35 33.27
C LYS A 38 6.22 -18.07 32.34
N ALA A 39 6.90 -16.92 32.37
CA ALA A 39 7.14 -15.99 33.47
C ALA A 39 7.56 -14.57 33.02
N ASP A 40 7.13 -13.58 33.83
CA ASP A 40 7.80 -12.30 34.23
C ASP A 40 8.07 -11.22 33.15
N THR A 41 7.34 -10.07 33.03
CA THR A 41 6.89 -8.99 33.96
C THR A 41 8.06 -8.14 34.52
N PRO A 42 7.90 -6.84 34.89
CA PRO A 42 7.49 -5.60 34.20
C PRO A 42 8.55 -4.46 34.40
N SER A 43 8.14 -3.17 34.27
CA SER A 43 8.85 -1.90 34.60
C SER A 43 9.80 -1.32 33.53
N SER A 44 9.83 -0.01 33.27
CA SER A 44 9.11 1.14 33.82
C SER A 44 9.29 2.31 32.87
N SER A 45 8.23 3.10 32.77
CA SER A 45 8.15 4.47 32.28
C SER A 45 9.27 5.38 32.81
N SER A 46 9.78 6.30 31.98
CA SER A 46 9.52 7.75 32.13
C SER A 46 10.52 8.64 31.37
N ALA A 47 9.93 9.45 30.48
CA ALA A 47 10.20 10.86 30.21
C ALA A 47 11.62 11.35 29.85
N LYS A 48 11.72 11.94 28.65
CA LYS A 48 12.36 13.26 28.52
C LYS A 48 11.71 14.07 27.39
N ALA A 49 11.13 15.19 27.81
CA ALA A 49 10.52 16.21 26.98
C ALA A 49 11.53 16.89 26.04
N ALA A 50 11.06 17.19 24.82
CA ALA A 50 11.36 18.44 24.13
C ALA A 50 10.28 18.69 23.08
N LEU A 51 9.30 19.53 23.42
CA LEU A 51 8.59 20.33 22.43
C LEU A 51 9.62 21.21 21.71
N PRO A 52 9.37 21.56 20.44
CA PRO A 52 8.73 22.84 20.25
C PRO A 52 7.42 22.70 19.48
N ALA A 53 6.41 23.40 19.99
CA ALA A 53 5.29 23.85 19.20
C ALA A 53 5.79 24.62 17.97
N LYS A 54 5.15 24.37 16.81
CA LYS A 54 4.66 25.37 15.84
C LYS A 54 4.79 24.87 14.39
N ALA A 55 3.71 24.32 13.88
CA ALA A 55 3.21 24.58 12.53
C ALA A 55 1.71 24.28 12.60
N SER A 56 0.95 25.28 13.05
CA SER A 56 0.00 25.95 12.17
C SER A 56 -1.16 25.02 11.86
N ASP A 57 -2.12 25.08 12.76
CA ASP A 57 -3.54 24.86 12.49
C ASP A 57 -3.93 25.82 11.35
N ASP A 58 -3.69 25.38 10.13
CA ASP A 58 -4.18 25.96 8.90
C ASP A 58 -4.25 24.80 7.91
N GLU A 59 -5.36 24.72 7.18
CA GLU A 59 -5.56 23.84 6.02
C GLU A 59 -6.24 22.49 6.28
N GLY A 60 -7.56 22.53 6.43
CA GLY A 60 -8.46 21.41 6.07
C GLY A 60 -8.37 20.97 4.59
N THR A 61 -7.34 21.39 3.86
CA THR A 61 -7.04 21.07 2.47
C THR A 61 -5.74 20.26 2.33
N ARG A 62 -4.92 20.15 3.40
CA ARG A 62 -3.62 19.45 3.34
C ARG A 62 -3.74 17.97 3.68
N VAL A 63 -2.93 17.15 3.01
CA VAL A 63 -2.85 15.70 3.19
C VAL A 63 -1.45 15.28 3.61
N SER A 64 -1.34 14.42 4.63
CA SER A 64 -0.07 13.92 5.16
C SER A 64 0.43 12.72 4.35
N ILE A 65 1.64 12.81 3.79
CA ILE A 65 2.18 11.77 2.89
C ILE A 65 2.55 10.48 3.62
N ASN A 66 2.85 10.56 4.92
CA ASN A 66 3.22 9.40 5.71
C ASN A 66 1.99 8.66 6.27
N THR A 67 0.86 9.35 6.45
CA THR A 67 -0.32 8.79 7.12
C THR A 67 -1.52 8.60 6.20
N ALA A 68 -1.63 9.37 5.12
CA ALA A 68 -2.79 9.30 4.24
C ALA A 68 -2.88 7.99 3.45
N SER A 69 -4.11 7.62 3.10
CA SER A 69 -4.40 6.50 2.21
C SER A 69 -4.06 6.83 0.76
N ALA A 70 -3.94 5.81 -0.09
CA ALA A 70 -3.72 6.02 -1.52
C ALA A 70 -4.90 6.77 -2.16
N GLU A 71 -6.12 6.53 -1.68
CA GLU A 71 -7.33 7.19 -2.13
C GLU A 71 -7.32 8.68 -1.78
N ASP A 72 -6.92 9.04 -0.56
CA ASP A 72 -6.86 10.44 -0.12
C ASP A 72 -5.80 11.22 -0.89
N LEU A 73 -4.62 10.63 -1.06
CA LEU A 73 -3.55 11.22 -1.88
C LEU A 73 -4.02 11.46 -3.32
N ALA A 74 -4.70 10.47 -3.93
CA ALA A 74 -5.22 10.60 -5.29
C ALA A 74 -6.36 11.63 -5.44
N ARG A 75 -7.10 11.91 -4.36
CA ARG A 75 -8.18 12.91 -4.35
C ARG A 75 -7.64 14.33 -4.23
N VAL A 76 -6.65 14.53 -3.37
CA VAL A 76 -6.12 15.85 -3.03
C VAL A 76 -5.05 16.30 -4.04
N MET A 77 -4.22 15.37 -4.52
CA MET A 77 -3.10 15.71 -5.40
C MET A 77 -3.52 15.82 -6.88
N ASN A 78 -3.23 16.95 -7.49
CA ASN A 78 -3.47 17.18 -8.91
C ASN A 78 -2.50 16.36 -9.79
N GLY A 79 -3.04 15.55 -10.70
CA GLY A 79 -2.25 14.72 -11.63
C GLY A 79 -1.70 13.41 -11.03
N VAL A 80 -2.09 13.09 -9.79
CA VAL A 80 -1.77 11.84 -9.11
C VAL A 80 -3.03 10.98 -9.04
N GLY A 81 -3.08 9.93 -9.86
CA GLY A 81 -4.15 8.93 -9.78
C GLY A 81 -3.80 7.81 -8.80
N LEU A 82 -4.76 6.88 -8.60
CA LEU A 82 -4.61 5.74 -7.68
C LEU A 82 -3.30 4.96 -7.85
N LYS A 83 -2.83 4.73 -9.08
CA LYS A 83 -1.56 4.01 -9.32
C LYS A 83 -0.34 4.72 -8.72
N LYS A 84 -0.26 6.05 -8.85
CA LYS A 84 0.86 6.84 -8.32
C LYS A 84 0.74 6.99 -6.81
N ALA A 85 -0.47 7.18 -6.31
CA ALA A 85 -0.71 7.22 -4.88
C ALA A 85 -0.36 5.89 -4.19
N GLN A 86 -0.71 4.75 -4.80
CA GLN A 86 -0.27 3.43 -4.35
C GLN A 86 1.26 3.32 -4.33
N ALA A 87 1.95 3.84 -5.36
CA ALA A 87 3.41 3.84 -5.37
C ALA A 87 4.00 4.63 -4.19
N ILE A 88 3.36 5.73 -3.75
CA ILE A 88 3.78 6.48 -2.55
C ILE A 88 3.65 5.62 -1.30
N VAL A 89 2.52 4.91 -1.15
CA VAL A 89 2.29 3.99 -0.02
C VAL A 89 3.29 2.84 -0.03
N SER A 90 3.48 2.18 -1.18
CA SER A 90 4.46 1.09 -1.30
C SER A 90 5.88 1.57 -1.02
N TYR A 91 6.24 2.77 -1.48
CA TYR A 91 7.56 3.33 -1.22
C TYR A 91 7.80 3.56 0.28
N ARG A 92 6.82 4.11 1.02
CA ARG A 92 7.00 4.30 2.47
C ARG A 92 7.00 2.99 3.26
N GLU A 93 6.34 1.95 2.75
CA GLU A 93 6.36 0.61 3.35
C GLU A 93 7.71 -0.09 3.12
N GLU A 94 8.33 0.12 1.96
CA GLU A 94 9.60 -0.52 1.59
C GLU A 94 10.84 0.23 2.10
N TYR A 95 10.84 1.57 2.00
CA TYR A 95 11.98 2.44 2.32
C TYR A 95 11.81 3.18 3.65
N GLY A 96 10.62 3.14 4.25
CA GLY A 96 10.27 3.89 5.46
C GLY A 96 9.63 5.25 5.19
N PRO A 97 9.23 5.98 6.25
CA PRO A 97 8.54 7.26 6.10
C PRO A 97 9.39 8.32 5.41
N PHE A 98 8.73 9.20 4.65
CA PHE A 98 9.35 10.34 3.99
C PHE A 98 9.80 11.37 5.01
N LYS A 99 11.03 11.88 4.84
CA LYS A 99 11.60 12.92 5.69
C LYS A 99 11.28 14.31 5.18
N THR A 100 11.13 14.42 3.86
CA THR A 100 10.79 15.67 3.17
C THR A 100 9.73 15.42 2.11
N VAL A 101 8.98 16.46 1.75
CA VAL A 101 7.99 16.37 0.66
C VAL A 101 8.66 16.13 -0.69
N ASP A 102 9.92 16.58 -0.84
CA ASP A 102 10.75 16.36 -2.03
C ASP A 102 11.14 14.89 -2.24
N ASP A 103 11.16 14.08 -1.17
CA ASP A 103 11.48 12.65 -1.25
C ASP A 103 10.46 11.89 -2.12
N LEU A 104 9.27 12.45 -2.33
CA LEU A 104 8.29 11.93 -3.29
C LEU A 104 8.84 11.81 -4.71
N LYS A 105 9.87 12.58 -5.08
CA LYS A 105 10.55 12.47 -6.39
C LYS A 105 11.24 11.11 -6.60
N GLN A 106 11.51 10.37 -5.53
CA GLN A 106 12.08 9.02 -5.58
C GLN A 106 11.02 7.96 -5.92
N VAL A 107 9.74 8.29 -5.81
CA VAL A 107 8.64 7.36 -6.04
C VAL A 107 8.44 7.15 -7.55
N PRO A 108 8.35 5.91 -8.05
CA PRO A 108 8.10 5.64 -9.45
C PRO A 108 6.82 6.33 -9.97
N GLY A 109 6.96 7.20 -10.96
CA GLY A 109 5.84 7.95 -11.55
C GLY A 109 5.47 9.26 -10.84
N MET A 110 6.18 9.62 -9.77
CA MET A 110 6.16 10.95 -9.15
C MET A 110 7.34 11.78 -9.65
N GLY A 111 7.13 12.50 -10.76
CA GLY A 111 8.14 13.42 -11.27
C GLY A 111 8.16 14.76 -10.51
N SER A 112 9.26 15.51 -10.63
CA SER A 112 9.43 16.83 -9.99
C SER A 112 8.26 17.78 -10.26
N ALA A 113 7.77 17.83 -11.50
CA ALA A 113 6.64 18.68 -11.87
C ALA A 113 5.31 18.32 -11.17
N LEU A 114 5.14 17.05 -10.77
CA LEU A 114 3.97 16.62 -9.98
C LEU A 114 4.14 16.91 -8.50
N VAL A 115 5.36 16.82 -7.99
CA VAL A 115 5.65 17.17 -6.60
C VAL A 115 5.46 18.68 -6.41
N GLU A 116 6.11 19.48 -7.26
CA GLU A 116 6.09 20.95 -7.19
C GLU A 116 4.68 21.55 -7.21
N ARG A 117 3.79 21.04 -8.07
CA ARG A 117 2.40 21.53 -8.14
C ARG A 117 1.56 21.18 -6.90
N ASN A 118 1.99 20.17 -6.14
CA ASN A 118 1.25 19.65 -4.99
C ASN A 118 1.89 20.07 -3.66
N LEU A 119 3.04 20.76 -3.64
CA LEU A 119 3.72 21.18 -2.41
C LEU A 119 2.82 21.96 -1.45
N ALA A 120 1.87 22.74 -1.98
CA ALA A 120 0.93 23.53 -1.16
C ALA A 120 -0.08 22.66 -0.39
N VAL A 121 -0.44 21.48 -0.92
CA VAL A 121 -1.45 20.59 -0.33
C VAL A 121 -0.83 19.41 0.43
N LEU A 122 0.49 19.33 0.51
CA LEU A 122 1.19 18.20 1.13
C LEU A 122 1.80 18.59 2.47
N THR A 123 1.71 17.66 3.42
CA THR A 123 2.42 17.71 4.70
C THR A 123 3.08 16.35 4.98
N LEU A 124 3.99 16.30 5.95
CA LEU A 124 4.60 15.06 6.42
C LEU A 124 3.66 14.22 7.28
#